data_AF-A0A973BB08-F1
#
_entry.id   AF-A0A973BB08-F1
#
_cell.length_a   1.000
_cell.length_b   1.000
_cell.length_c   1.000
_cell.angle_alpha   90.00
_cell.angle_beta   90.00
_cell.angle_gamma   90.00
#
_symmetry.space_group_name_H-M   'P 1'
#
loop_
_entity.id
_entity.type
_entity.pdbx_description
1 polymer ?
#
loop_
_entity_poly.entity_id
_entity_poly.type
_entity_poly.pdbx_seq_one_letter_code
_entity_poly.pdbx_strand_id
1 'polypeptide(L)'
;KKIGVPPFVVFQDPSLEDMALKYPVTIEEMKNVHGVGEGKAKKYGKSFVELIEKYVEENDILRPMDMVVKSTGANSALKLYIIQNVDRKLPLDDIAAAKGMEMPDFIKEMEQIVFSGTKLNIDYWIDEILDEDQQEEMEEYFMEAETDKISQAIEEFDGDYEDEELRLFRIKFISEVGN
;
A
#
# COMPACT_ATOMS: atom_id res chain seq x y z
N LYS A 1 -14.62 -16.31 -33.04
CA LYS A 1 -15.70 -17.06 -32.34
C LYS A 1 -15.21 -18.48 -32.04
N LYS A 2 -14.76 -18.76 -30.80
CA LYS A 2 -14.20 -20.08 -30.39
C LYS A 2 -15.25 -21.05 -29.81
N ILE A 3 -16.34 -20.53 -29.25
CA ILE A 3 -17.24 -21.31 -28.36
C ILE A 3 -18.67 -21.44 -28.94
N GLY A 4 -18.89 -21.08 -30.21
CA GLY A 4 -20.19 -21.25 -30.88
C GLY A 4 -21.37 -20.44 -30.34
N VAL A 5 -21.19 -19.64 -29.29
CA VAL A 5 -22.23 -18.77 -28.70
C VAL A 5 -22.07 -17.30 -29.15
N PRO A 6 -23.16 -16.52 -29.20
CA PRO A 6 -23.08 -15.08 -29.46
C PRO A 6 -22.22 -14.33 -28.42
N PRO A 7 -21.47 -13.29 -28.81
CA PRO A 7 -20.58 -12.55 -27.89
C PRO A 7 -21.28 -12.03 -26.63
N PHE A 8 -22.48 -11.45 -26.77
CA PHE A 8 -23.27 -10.92 -25.65
C PHE A 8 -23.72 -11.99 -24.63
N VAL A 9 -23.70 -13.28 -25.01
CA VAL A 9 -24.00 -14.40 -24.10
C VAL A 9 -22.83 -14.64 -23.14
N VAL A 10 -21.60 -14.31 -23.57
CA VAL A 10 -20.40 -14.37 -22.74
C VAL A 10 -20.43 -13.21 -21.75
N PHE A 11 -20.30 -11.99 -22.25
CA PHE A 11 -20.42 -10.75 -21.48
C PHE A 11 -21.22 -9.72 -22.27
N GLN A 12 -22.10 -8.99 -21.59
CA GLN A 12 -22.83 -7.87 -22.18
C GLN A 12 -21.95 -6.62 -22.14
N ASP A 13 -22.27 -5.63 -22.96
CA ASP A 13 -21.51 -4.39 -23.06
C ASP A 13 -21.29 -3.70 -21.70
N PRO A 14 -22.29 -3.60 -20.79
CA PRO A 14 -22.06 -3.02 -19.46
C PRO A 14 -21.02 -3.78 -18.62
N SER A 15 -20.92 -5.10 -18.79
CA SER A 15 -19.89 -5.89 -18.11
C SER A 15 -18.50 -5.60 -18.68
N LEU A 16 -18.39 -5.41 -20.00
CA LEU A 16 -17.12 -5.11 -20.65
C LEU A 16 -16.65 -3.69 -20.34
N GLU A 17 -17.56 -2.72 -20.31
CA GLU A 17 -17.29 -1.34 -19.86
C GLU A 17 -16.81 -1.33 -18.41
N ASP A 18 -17.49 -2.05 -17.51
CA ASP A 18 -17.10 -2.12 -16.10
C ASP A 18 -15.74 -2.83 -15.91
N MET A 19 -15.42 -3.85 -16.73
CA MET A 19 -14.07 -4.46 -16.75
C MET A 19 -13.00 -3.47 -17.19
N ALA A 20 -13.27 -2.66 -18.22
CA ALA A 20 -12.34 -1.66 -18.74
C ALA A 20 -12.08 -0.51 -17.75
N LEU A 21 -13.01 -0.27 -16.82
CA LEU A 21 -12.83 0.71 -15.75
C LEU A 21 -12.08 0.13 -14.55
N LYS A 22 -12.35 -1.14 -14.21
CA LYS A 22 -11.89 -1.76 -12.95
C LYS A 22 -10.61 -2.56 -13.08
N TYR A 23 -10.28 -3.05 -14.27
CA TYR A 23 -9.12 -3.90 -14.55
C TYR A 23 -9.00 -5.12 -13.60
N PRO A 24 -10.01 -6.01 -13.54
CA PRO A 24 -9.93 -7.22 -12.70
C PRO A 24 -8.84 -8.19 -13.20
N VAL A 25 -7.86 -8.49 -12.36
CA VAL A 25 -6.76 -9.45 -12.65
C VAL A 25 -6.88 -10.75 -11.83
N THR A 26 -7.96 -10.91 -11.07
CA THR A 26 -8.27 -12.16 -10.40
C THR A 26 -9.70 -12.61 -10.70
N ILE A 27 -9.95 -13.92 -10.59
CA ILE A 27 -11.31 -14.46 -10.76
C ILE A 27 -12.26 -13.90 -9.68
N GLU A 28 -11.77 -13.61 -8.48
CA GLU A 28 -12.57 -12.99 -7.43
C GLU A 28 -12.93 -11.53 -7.78
N GLU A 29 -11.98 -10.73 -8.27
CA GLU A 29 -12.28 -9.39 -8.78
C GLU A 29 -13.28 -9.42 -9.93
N MET A 30 -13.17 -10.42 -10.81
CA MET A 30 -14.08 -10.61 -11.93
C MET A 30 -15.53 -10.85 -11.50
N LYS A 31 -15.79 -11.42 -10.30
CA LYS A 31 -17.15 -11.56 -9.75
C LYS A 31 -17.75 -10.22 -9.26
N ASN A 32 -16.91 -9.22 -9.01
CA ASN A 32 -17.33 -7.88 -8.59
C ASN A 32 -17.63 -6.95 -9.78
N VAL A 33 -17.51 -7.48 -11.01
CA VAL A 33 -17.91 -6.80 -12.25
C VAL A 33 -19.42 -6.91 -12.43
N HIS A 34 -20.05 -5.81 -12.79
CA HIS A 34 -21.48 -5.73 -13.07
C HIS A 34 -21.91 -6.77 -14.12
N GLY A 35 -22.91 -7.58 -13.81
CA GLY A 35 -23.43 -8.61 -14.72
C GLY A 35 -22.57 -9.89 -14.81
N VAL A 36 -21.53 -10.02 -13.99
CA VAL A 36 -20.66 -11.21 -13.94
C VAL A 36 -20.92 -12.02 -12.67
N GLY A 37 -21.82 -13.00 -12.78
CA GLY A 37 -22.03 -14.00 -11.72
C GLY A 37 -20.97 -15.10 -11.73
N GLU A 38 -20.97 -15.92 -10.67
CA GLU A 38 -20.01 -17.01 -10.44
C GLU A 38 -19.87 -17.97 -11.63
N GLY A 39 -20.98 -18.34 -12.26
CA GLY A 39 -20.97 -19.24 -13.43
C GLY A 39 -20.22 -18.66 -14.63
N LYS A 40 -20.34 -17.34 -14.88
CA LYS A 40 -19.63 -16.67 -15.99
C LYS A 40 -18.17 -16.45 -15.65
N ALA A 41 -17.87 -16.03 -14.42
CA ALA A 41 -16.50 -15.88 -13.93
C ALA A 41 -15.72 -17.20 -14.07
N LYS A 42 -16.30 -18.32 -13.64
CA LYS A 42 -15.66 -19.64 -13.74
C LYS A 42 -15.51 -20.14 -15.18
N LYS A 43 -16.52 -19.89 -16.04
CA LYS A 43 -16.57 -20.46 -17.39
C LYS A 43 -15.78 -19.64 -18.42
N TYR A 44 -15.72 -18.32 -18.26
CA TYR A 44 -15.15 -17.40 -19.25
C TYR A 44 -14.11 -16.43 -18.66
N GLY A 45 -14.10 -16.22 -17.35
CA GLY A 45 -13.28 -15.18 -16.71
C GLY A 45 -11.77 -15.38 -16.86
N LYS A 46 -11.27 -16.62 -16.87
CA LYS A 46 -9.83 -16.89 -16.92
C LYS A 46 -9.11 -16.21 -18.09
N SER A 47 -9.64 -16.34 -19.30
CA SER A 47 -9.02 -15.73 -20.49
C SER A 47 -9.13 -14.20 -20.51
N PHE A 48 -10.09 -13.62 -19.79
CA PHE A 48 -10.22 -12.17 -19.67
C PHE A 48 -9.25 -11.64 -18.62
N VAL A 49 -9.17 -12.31 -17.47
CA VAL A 49 -8.20 -12.01 -16.41
C VAL A 49 -6.77 -12.01 -16.97
N GLU A 50 -6.36 -13.08 -17.65
CA GLU A 50 -5.01 -13.17 -18.24
C GLU A 50 -4.73 -12.05 -19.25
N LEU A 51 -5.75 -11.65 -20.02
CA LEU A 51 -5.61 -10.56 -20.99
C LEU A 51 -5.49 -9.19 -20.31
N ILE A 52 -6.30 -8.96 -19.28
CA ILE A 52 -6.34 -7.70 -18.53
C ILE A 52 -5.06 -7.54 -17.71
N GLU A 53 -4.63 -8.60 -17.02
CA GLU A 53 -3.37 -8.66 -16.27
C GLU A 53 -2.18 -8.30 -17.16
N LYS A 54 -2.06 -8.98 -18.30
CA LYS A 54 -1.02 -8.67 -19.28
C LYS A 54 -1.09 -7.21 -19.76
N TYR A 55 -2.28 -6.69 -20.05
CA TYR A 55 -2.44 -5.31 -20.49
C TYR A 55 -2.03 -4.30 -19.40
N VAL A 56 -2.38 -4.58 -18.14
CA VAL A 56 -1.99 -3.76 -16.98
C VAL A 56 -0.48 -3.75 -16.81
N GLU A 57 0.17 -4.92 -16.89
CA GLU A 57 1.63 -5.06 -16.80
C GLU A 57 2.36 -4.37 -17.97
N GLU A 58 1.90 -4.54 -19.21
CA GLU A 58 2.56 -3.96 -20.39
C GLU A 58 2.46 -2.43 -20.47
N ASN A 59 1.50 -1.82 -19.75
CA ASN A 59 1.21 -0.39 -19.83
C ASN A 59 1.34 0.32 -18.46
N ASP A 60 1.89 -0.36 -17.44
CA ASP A 60 2.08 0.17 -16.09
C ASP A 60 0.82 0.86 -15.52
N ILE A 61 -0.35 0.20 -15.65
CA ILE A 61 -1.64 0.79 -15.27
C ILE A 61 -1.85 0.69 -13.76
N LEU A 62 -1.97 1.84 -13.08
CA LEU A 62 -2.44 1.90 -11.69
C LEU A 62 -3.94 1.58 -11.63
N ARG A 63 -4.30 0.49 -10.94
CA ARG A 63 -5.69 0.02 -10.86
C ARG A 63 -6.43 0.64 -9.67
N PRO A 64 -7.67 1.12 -9.84
CA PRO A 64 -8.47 1.69 -8.74
C PRO A 64 -8.70 0.71 -7.57
N MET A 65 -8.76 -0.59 -7.87
CA MET A 65 -8.98 -1.63 -6.86
C MET A 65 -7.74 -1.90 -6.00
N ASP A 66 -6.54 -1.64 -6.52
CA ASP A 66 -5.28 -1.73 -5.76
C ASP A 66 -5.15 -0.60 -4.75
N MET A 67 -5.87 0.52 -4.95
CA MET A 67 -6.01 1.58 -3.96
C MET A 67 -7.04 1.24 -2.87
N VAL A 68 -8.00 0.35 -3.16
CA VAL A 68 -9.02 -0.14 -2.22
C VAL A 68 -8.55 -1.47 -1.62
N VAL A 69 -7.39 -1.48 -0.97
CA VAL A 69 -7.03 -2.59 -0.09
C VAL A 69 -7.95 -2.53 1.13
N LYS A 70 -9.14 -3.11 1.02
CA LYS A 70 -9.82 -3.69 2.18
C LYS A 70 -8.93 -4.83 2.66
N SER A 71 -8.00 -4.45 3.53
CA SER A 71 -7.22 -5.27 4.45
C SER A 71 -7.87 -6.64 4.65
N THR A 72 -7.41 -7.64 3.89
CA THR A 72 -7.71 -9.04 4.16
C THR A 72 -7.23 -9.38 5.57
N GLY A 73 -7.97 -10.22 6.31
CA GLY A 73 -7.88 -10.34 7.76
C GLY A 73 -6.50 -10.63 8.36
N ALA A 74 -5.54 -11.13 7.59
CA ALA A 74 -4.14 -11.30 8.02
C ALA A 74 -3.39 -9.95 8.08
N ASN A 75 -3.55 -9.09 7.06
CA ASN A 75 -2.97 -7.74 7.06
C ASN A 75 -3.65 -6.85 8.10
N SER A 76 -4.94 -7.07 8.40
CA SER A 76 -5.62 -6.36 9.49
C SER A 76 -5.03 -6.69 10.86
N ALA A 77 -4.74 -7.97 11.11
CA ALA A 77 -4.21 -8.44 12.38
C ALA A 77 -2.79 -7.92 12.62
N LEU A 78 -1.94 -7.89 11.58
CA LEU A 78 -0.61 -7.30 11.68
C LEU A 78 -0.68 -5.79 11.94
N LYS A 79 -1.51 -5.06 11.19
CA LYS A 79 -1.69 -3.61 11.40
C LYS A 79 -2.19 -3.28 12.81
N LEU A 80 -3.22 -3.99 13.28
CA LEU A 80 -3.72 -3.84 14.65
C LEU A 80 -2.64 -4.15 15.69
N TYR A 81 -1.82 -5.19 15.45
CA TYR A 81 -0.71 -5.52 16.33
C TYR A 81 0.33 -4.38 16.37
N ILE A 82 0.71 -3.82 15.22
CA ILE A 82 1.66 -2.70 15.15
C ILE A 82 1.09 -1.51 15.92
N ILE A 83 -0.12 -1.05 15.58
CA ILE A 83 -0.79 0.10 16.21
C ILE A 83 -0.83 -0.07 17.74
N GLN A 84 -1.32 -1.23 18.23
CA GLN A 84 -1.46 -1.48 19.66
C GLN A 84 -0.13 -1.49 20.42
N ASN A 85 0.95 -1.98 19.81
CA ASN A 85 2.24 -2.04 20.50
C ASN A 85 3.02 -0.72 20.39
N VAL A 86 2.84 0.03 19.30
CA VAL A 86 3.29 1.42 19.18
C VAL A 86 2.59 2.29 20.22
N ASP A 87 1.27 2.17 20.40
CA ASP A 87 0.52 2.89 21.44
C ASP A 87 1.00 2.56 22.87
N ARG A 88 1.53 1.35 23.06
CA ARG A 88 2.13 0.90 24.32
C ARG A 88 3.61 1.30 24.45
N LYS A 89 4.15 1.98 23.45
CA LYS A 89 5.54 2.47 23.37
C LYS A 89 6.56 1.34 23.56
N LEU A 90 6.31 0.19 22.94
CA LEU A 90 7.30 -0.88 22.90
C LEU A 90 8.39 -0.54 21.86
N PRO A 91 9.66 -0.90 22.11
CA PRO A 91 10.75 -0.75 21.13
C PRO A 91 10.35 -1.32 19.75
N LEU A 92 10.61 -0.57 18.68
CA LEU A 92 10.13 -0.95 17.34
C LEU A 92 10.79 -2.25 16.85
N ASP A 93 12.05 -2.47 17.21
CA ASP A 93 12.80 -3.69 16.95
C ASP A 93 12.19 -4.92 17.64
N ASP A 94 11.75 -4.79 18.88
CA ASP A 94 11.02 -5.85 19.59
C ASP A 94 9.68 -6.19 18.91
N ILE A 95 8.96 -5.17 18.42
CA ILE A 95 7.68 -5.38 17.70
C ILE A 95 7.93 -6.12 16.39
N ALA A 96 8.96 -5.72 15.63
CA ALA A 96 9.36 -6.35 14.37
C ALA A 96 9.81 -7.80 14.60
N ALA A 97 10.70 -8.03 15.58
CA ALA A 97 11.25 -9.34 15.92
C ALA A 97 10.15 -10.32 16.38
N ALA A 98 9.16 -9.86 17.14
CA ALA A 98 8.02 -10.68 17.57
C ALA A 98 7.16 -11.20 16.40
N LYS A 99 7.29 -10.60 15.21
CA LYS A 99 6.66 -11.06 13.96
C LYS A 99 7.65 -11.69 12.98
N GLY A 100 8.92 -11.79 13.35
CA GLY A 100 9.97 -12.30 12.47
C GLY A 100 10.16 -11.42 11.23
N MET A 101 10.00 -10.11 11.38
CA MET A 101 10.17 -9.13 10.32
C MET A 101 11.53 -8.43 10.46
N GLU A 102 12.18 -8.21 9.32
CA GLU A 102 13.33 -7.30 9.23
C GLU A 102 12.84 -5.85 9.31
N MET A 103 13.68 -4.96 9.84
CA MET A 103 13.30 -3.55 10.07
C MET A 103 12.83 -2.83 8.79
N PRO A 104 13.48 -2.99 7.61
CA PRO A 104 13.01 -2.34 6.38
C PRO A 104 11.58 -2.72 5.98
N ASP A 105 11.20 -4.00 6.20
CA ASP A 105 9.86 -4.51 5.93
C ASP A 105 8.85 -4.04 6.97
N PHE A 106 9.28 -3.94 8.23
CA PHE A 106 8.46 -3.43 9.32
C PHE A 106 8.11 -1.94 9.13
N ILE A 107 9.11 -1.11 8.80
CA ILE A 107 8.93 0.31 8.45
C ILE A 107 7.95 0.44 7.29
N LYS A 108 8.02 -0.44 6.28
CA LYS A 108 7.09 -0.44 5.15
C LYS A 108 5.64 -0.69 5.57
N GLU A 109 5.41 -1.58 6.54
CA GLU A 109 4.06 -1.78 7.09
C GLU A 109 3.59 -0.56 7.90
N MET A 110 4.48 0.11 8.63
CA MET A 110 4.16 1.37 9.33
C MET A 110 3.82 2.50 8.36
N GLU A 111 4.58 2.67 7.27
CA GLU A 111 4.28 3.62 6.19
C GLU A 111 2.88 3.37 5.64
N GLN A 112 2.51 2.12 5.35
CA GLN A 112 1.16 1.78 4.89
C GLN A 112 0.06 2.12 5.91
N ILE A 113 0.32 1.98 7.21
CA ILE A 113 -0.63 2.35 8.26
C ILE A 113 -0.84 3.87 8.25
N VAL A 114 0.24 4.65 8.23
CA VAL A 114 0.17 6.12 8.23
C VAL A 114 -0.45 6.66 6.94
N PHE A 115 -0.09 6.13 5.77
CA PHE A 115 -0.69 6.55 4.49
C PHE A 115 -2.15 6.14 4.34
N SER A 116 -2.63 5.21 5.17
CA SER A 116 -4.07 4.89 5.27
C SER A 116 -4.85 5.87 6.16
N GLY A 117 -4.17 6.86 6.75
CA GLY A 117 -4.76 7.89 7.61
C GLY A 117 -4.79 7.54 9.10
N THR A 118 -4.09 6.47 9.51
CA THR A 118 -3.98 6.10 10.93
C THR A 118 -2.74 6.75 11.52
N LYS A 119 -2.91 7.56 12.57
CA LYS A 119 -1.77 8.15 13.29
C LYS A 119 -0.99 7.09 14.05
N LEU A 120 0.34 7.14 13.95
CA LEU A 120 1.25 6.42 14.83
C LEU A 120 2.10 7.45 15.57
N ASN A 121 2.08 7.42 16.91
CA ASN A 121 3.03 8.21 17.70
C ASN A 121 4.26 7.35 17.97
N ILE A 122 5.37 7.72 17.33
CA ILE A 122 6.66 7.02 17.46
C ILE A 122 7.75 7.90 18.04
N ASP A 123 7.38 9.03 18.65
CA ASP A 123 8.34 10.00 19.22
C ASP A 123 9.32 9.34 20.17
N TYR A 124 8.82 8.41 21.01
CA TYR A 124 9.64 7.66 21.96
C TYR A 124 10.77 6.86 21.29
N TRP A 125 10.60 6.43 20.05
CA TRP A 125 11.64 5.74 19.30
C TRP A 125 12.52 6.72 18.55
N ILE A 126 11.94 7.76 17.96
CA ILE A 126 12.70 8.83 17.28
C ILE A 126 13.68 9.48 18.25
N ASP A 127 13.24 9.80 19.47
CA ASP A 127 14.09 10.38 20.53
C ASP A 127 15.22 9.44 20.99
N GLU A 128 15.14 8.14 20.69
CA GLU A 128 16.22 7.17 20.98
C GLU A 128 17.27 7.11 19.87
N ILE A 129 16.88 7.37 18.61
CA ILE A 129 17.77 7.22 17.44
C ILE A 129 18.27 8.55 16.87
N LEU A 130 17.56 9.66 17.10
CA LEU A 130 17.89 10.99 16.58
C LEU A 130 17.87 12.02 17.72
N ASP A 131 18.90 12.86 17.79
CA ASP A 131 18.95 13.97 18.73
C ASP A 131 18.05 15.16 18.31
N GLU A 132 17.89 16.15 19.19
CA GLU A 132 17.00 17.29 18.95
C GLU A 132 17.42 18.12 17.73
N ASP A 133 18.73 18.27 17.47
CA ASP A 133 19.25 19.07 16.37
C ASP A 133 18.98 18.36 15.02
N GLN A 134 19.19 17.04 14.98
CA GLN A 134 18.86 16.19 13.83
C GLN A 134 17.36 16.22 13.54
N GLN A 135 16.52 16.09 14.57
CA GLN A 135 15.07 16.15 14.40
C GLN A 135 14.61 17.52 13.87
N GLU A 136 15.19 18.63 14.35
CA GLU A 136 14.85 19.97 13.87
C GLU A 136 15.23 20.14 12.39
N GLU A 137 16.43 19.69 11.98
CA GLU A 137 16.87 19.73 10.58
C GLU A 137 15.93 18.94 9.65
N MET A 138 15.55 17.73 10.05
CA MET A 138 14.64 16.89 9.28
C MET A 138 13.23 17.47 9.20
N GLU A 139 12.75 18.08 10.30
CA GLU A 139 11.46 18.78 10.33
C GLU A 139 11.45 19.95 9.33
N GLU A 140 12.50 20.79 9.35
CA GLU A 140 12.65 21.90 8.41
C GLU A 140 12.62 21.41 6.95
N TYR A 141 13.39 20.36 6.64
CA TYR A 141 13.38 19.76 5.31
C TYR A 141 11.98 19.31 4.87
N PHE A 142 11.29 18.50 5.69
CA PHE A 142 9.99 17.94 5.30
C PHE A 142 8.88 19.00 5.25
N MET A 143 8.98 20.09 6.02
CA MET A 143 8.07 21.22 5.95
C MET A 143 8.19 22.02 4.63
N GLU A 144 9.39 22.08 4.06
CA GLU A 144 9.66 22.81 2.80
C GLU A 144 9.60 21.92 1.55
N ALA A 145 9.64 20.60 1.71
CA ALA A 145 9.66 19.64 0.60
C ALA A 145 8.40 19.73 -0.30
N GLU A 146 8.61 19.72 -1.62
CA GLU A 146 7.50 19.73 -2.61
C GLU A 146 6.85 18.35 -2.78
N THR A 147 7.50 17.28 -2.31
CA THR A 147 7.00 15.90 -2.40
C THR A 147 7.48 15.08 -1.21
N ASP A 148 6.68 14.09 -0.85
CA ASP A 148 7.00 13.13 0.20
C ASP A 148 7.89 11.97 -0.28
N LYS A 149 8.49 12.02 -1.46
CA LYS A 149 9.30 10.89 -1.96
C LYS A 149 10.57 10.74 -1.15
N ILE A 150 10.69 9.63 -0.42
CA ILE A 150 11.88 9.31 0.39
C ILE A 150 13.20 9.35 -0.41
N SER A 151 13.17 8.99 -1.69
CA SER A 151 14.37 9.03 -2.54
C SER A 151 14.96 10.45 -2.69
N GLN A 152 14.13 11.49 -2.60
CA GLN A 152 14.62 12.87 -2.64
C GLN A 152 15.25 13.28 -1.31
N ALA A 153 14.70 12.81 -0.18
CA ALA A 153 15.32 13.04 1.13
C ALA A 153 16.69 12.36 1.20
N ILE A 154 16.79 11.10 0.76
CA ILE A 154 18.06 10.37 0.72
C ILE A 154 19.11 11.09 -0.15
N GLU A 155 18.70 11.67 -1.29
CA GLU A 155 19.59 12.44 -2.16
C GLU A 155 20.02 13.77 -1.52
N GLU A 156 19.10 14.47 -0.85
CA GLU A 156 19.39 15.77 -0.22
C GLU A 156 20.37 15.62 0.95
N PHE A 157 20.15 14.62 1.81
CA PHE A 157 20.98 14.39 2.99
C PHE A 157 22.30 13.65 2.69
N ASP A 158 22.54 13.21 1.44
CA ASP A 158 23.80 12.64 0.93
C ASP A 158 24.54 11.66 1.88
N GLY A 159 23.79 10.83 2.62
CA GLY A 159 24.34 9.84 3.55
C GLY A 159 24.66 10.33 4.97
N ASP A 160 24.24 11.54 5.33
CA ASP A 160 24.31 12.05 6.72
C ASP A 160 23.39 11.27 7.68
N TYR A 161 22.39 10.59 7.13
CA TYR A 161 21.42 9.75 7.85
C TYR A 161 21.29 8.38 7.19
N GLU A 162 20.97 7.36 8.00
CA GLU A 162 20.59 6.05 7.47
C GLU A 162 19.20 6.12 6.81
N ASP A 163 18.99 5.32 5.76
CA ASP A 163 17.69 5.23 5.07
C ASP A 163 16.53 4.94 6.03
N GLU A 164 16.77 4.17 7.10
CA GLU A 164 15.77 3.84 8.10
C GLU A 164 15.38 5.04 8.97
N GLU A 165 16.35 5.87 9.36
CA GLU A 165 16.14 7.08 10.14
C GLU A 165 15.28 8.09 9.37
N LEU A 166 15.63 8.34 8.10
CA LEU A 166 14.86 9.21 7.19
C LEU A 166 13.42 8.73 7.04
N ARG A 167 13.22 7.41 6.89
CA ARG A 167 11.88 6.83 6.74
C ARG A 167 11.07 6.91 8.01
N LEU A 168 11.67 6.62 9.16
CA LEU A 168 11.01 6.70 10.47
C LEU A 168 10.62 8.15 10.81
N PHE A 169 11.50 9.11 10.58
CA PHE A 169 11.16 10.51 10.78
C PHE A 169 10.02 10.96 9.84
N ARG A 170 10.05 10.55 8.57
CA ARG A 170 8.96 10.81 7.63
C ARG A 170 7.61 10.23 8.11
N ILE A 171 7.60 9.05 8.74
CA ILE A 171 6.40 8.46 9.36
C ILE A 171 5.86 9.34 10.48
N LYS A 172 6.74 9.86 11.36
CA LYS A 172 6.39 10.82 12.41
C LYS A 172 5.79 12.09 11.80
N PHE A 173 6.50 12.73 10.88
CA PHE A 173 6.08 13.96 10.21
C PHE A 173 4.68 13.85 9.59
N ILE A 174 4.43 12.79 8.81
CA ILE A 174 3.13 12.58 8.15
C ILE A 174 2.02 12.26 9.18
N SER A 175 2.34 11.62 10.30
CA SER A 175 1.36 11.37 11.37
C SER A 175 0.97 12.65 12.11
N GLU A 176 1.87 13.62 12.22
CA GLU A 176 1.66 14.89 12.92
C GLU A 176 1.01 15.96 12.03
N VAL A 177 1.55 16.16 10.82
CA VAL A 177 1.16 17.25 9.91
C VAL A 177 0.08 16.81 8.91
N GLY A 178 0.15 15.57 8.43
CA GLY A 178 -0.70 15.06 7.35
C GLY A 178 -2.08 14.55 7.79
N ASN A 179 -2.26 14.24 9.08
CA ASN A 179 -3.45 13.56 9.61
C ASN A 179 -4.07 14.27 10.82
#